data_AF-A0A9X8CXJ5-F1
#
_entry.id   AF-A0A9X8CXJ5-F1
#
_cell.length_a   1.000
_cell.length_b   1.000
_cell.length_c   1.000
_cell.angle_alpha   90.00
_cell.angle_beta   90.00
_cell.angle_gamma   90.00
#
_symmetry.space_group_name_H-M   'P 1'
#
loop_
_entity.id
_entity.type
_entity.pdbx_description
1 polymer ?
#
loop_
_entity_poly.entity_id
_entity_poly.type
_entity_poly.pdbx_seq_one_letter_code
_entity_poly.pdbx_strand_id
1 'polypeptide(L)'
;MKLSLKLPLVIAASLLLMLCAALFGIHALNQSLATYATTVKANHDSERDVADMALAFKMQVQEWKNVLVRGTDPKALERHWSAFNQLSRDVDESSRKLIAALPAGEAR
;
A
#
# COMPACT_ATOMS: atom_id res chain seq x y z
N MET A 1 17.41 -59.26 10.60
CA MET A 1 16.26 -58.80 9.78
C MET A 1 16.60 -58.93 8.30
N LYS A 2 15.79 -59.65 7.52
CA LYS A 2 16.07 -60.04 6.13
C LYS A 2 16.20 -58.81 5.21
N LEU A 3 17.15 -58.84 4.28
CA LEU A 3 17.47 -57.75 3.36
C LEU A 3 16.25 -57.23 2.56
N SER A 4 15.26 -58.11 2.34
CA SER A 4 14.00 -57.80 1.65
C SER A 4 13.16 -56.68 2.29
N LEU A 5 13.34 -56.42 3.59
CA LEU A 5 12.63 -55.34 4.28
C LEU A 5 13.41 -54.01 4.26
N LYS A 6 14.73 -54.06 4.09
CA LYS A 6 15.60 -52.87 4.15
C LYS A 6 15.46 -51.99 2.90
N LEU A 7 15.39 -52.61 1.73
CA LEU A 7 15.29 -51.90 0.45
C LEU A 7 14.00 -51.06 0.31
N PRO A 8 12.79 -51.61 0.53
CA PRO A 8 11.56 -50.83 0.45
C PRO A 8 11.48 -49.75 1.54
N LEU A 9 12.09 -49.98 2.70
CA LEU A 9 12.10 -49.01 3.81
C LEU A 9 12.97 -47.78 3.48
N VAL A 10 14.11 -47.99 2.83
CA VAL A 10 14.96 -46.89 2.34
C VAL A 10 14.24 -46.10 1.25
N ILE A 11 13.54 -46.78 0.32
CA ILE A 11 12.75 -46.13 -0.73
C ILE A 11 11.59 -45.32 -0.13
N ALA A 12 10.88 -45.88 0.84
CA ALA A 12 9.80 -45.18 1.53
C ALA A 12 10.32 -43.95 2.28
N ALA A 13 11.48 -44.05 2.94
CA ALA A 13 12.11 -42.94 3.65
C ALA A 13 12.55 -41.82 2.68
N SER A 14 13.13 -42.16 1.53
CA SER A 14 13.52 -41.16 0.52
C SER A 14 12.31 -40.50 -0.15
N LEU A 15 11.24 -41.25 -0.43
CA LEU A 15 9.97 -40.68 -0.90
C LEU A 15 9.35 -39.73 0.14
N LEU A 16 9.38 -40.11 1.42
CA LEU A 16 8.88 -39.26 2.50
C LEU A 16 9.70 -37.96 2.60
N LEU A 17 11.02 -38.05 2.54
CA LEU A 17 11.90 -36.88 2.52
C LEU A 17 11.62 -35.95 1.34
N MET A 18 11.44 -36.52 0.15
CA MET A 18 11.11 -35.77 -1.05
C MET A 18 9.73 -35.08 -0.93
N LEU A 19 8.74 -35.76 -0.35
CA LEU A 19 7.43 -35.20 -0.06
C LEU A 19 7.52 -34.05 0.96
N CYS A 20 8.27 -34.22 2.04
CA CYS A 20 8.49 -33.18 3.04
C CYS A 20 9.18 -31.95 2.43
N ALA A 21 10.19 -32.14 1.58
CA ALA A 21 10.86 -31.05 0.87
C ALA A 21 9.91 -30.32 -0.09
N ALA A 22 9.06 -31.04 -0.81
CA ALA A 22 8.05 -30.44 -1.68
C ALA A 22 7.01 -29.62 -0.90
N LEU A 23 6.48 -30.18 0.19
CA LEU A 23 5.53 -29.48 1.06
C LEU A 23 6.15 -28.24 1.70
N PHE A 24 7.40 -28.33 2.15
CA PHE A 24 8.15 -27.19 2.67
C PHE A 24 8.35 -26.11 1.59
N GLY A 25 8.73 -26.51 0.37
CA GLY A 25 8.88 -25.59 -0.75
C GLY A 25 7.58 -24.88 -1.12
N ILE A 26 6.46 -25.60 -1.15
CA ILE A 26 5.12 -25.02 -1.39
C ILE A 26 4.75 -24.05 -0.26
N HIS A 27 5.01 -24.42 1.00
CA HIS A 27 4.73 -23.56 2.15
C HIS A 27 5.57 -22.28 2.09
N ALA A 28 6.87 -22.38 1.84
CA ALA A 28 7.77 -21.24 1.71
C ALA A 28 7.39 -20.34 0.52
N LEU A 29 6.99 -20.93 -0.61
CA LEU A 29 6.52 -20.18 -1.78
C LEU A 29 5.23 -19.41 -1.47
N ASN A 30 4.26 -20.07 -0.83
CA ASN A 30 3.01 -19.42 -0.44
C ASN A 30 3.25 -18.28 0.56
N GLN A 31 4.17 -18.45 1.51
CA GLN A 31 4.54 -17.40 2.46
C GLN A 31 5.23 -16.22 1.78
N SER A 32 6.09 -16.48 0.81
CA SER A 32 6.74 -15.44 -0.01
C SER A 32 5.71 -14.69 -0.85
N LEU A 33 4.80 -15.40 -1.53
CA LEU A 33 3.69 -14.80 -2.28
C LEU A 33 2.76 -13.96 -1.39
N ALA A 34 2.43 -14.45 -0.20
CA ALA A 34 1.63 -13.70 0.76
C ALA A 34 2.34 -12.41 1.18
N THR A 35 3.63 -12.48 1.49
CA THR A 35 4.44 -11.32 1.88
C THR A 35 4.58 -10.31 0.75
N TYR A 36 4.85 -10.76 -0.47
CA TYR A 36 4.88 -9.90 -1.65
C TYR A 36 3.51 -9.28 -1.92
N ALA A 37 2.44 -10.06 -1.88
CA ALA A 37 1.08 -9.57 -2.11
C ALA A 37 0.67 -8.53 -1.06
N THR A 38 0.99 -8.74 0.22
CA THR A 38 0.63 -7.77 1.27
C THR A 38 1.50 -6.52 1.24
N THR A 39 2.81 -6.66 1.08
CA THR A 39 3.73 -5.52 1.15
C THR A 39 3.74 -4.70 -0.13
N VAL A 40 3.73 -5.33 -1.31
CA VAL A 40 3.69 -4.60 -2.59
C VAL A 40 2.34 -3.92 -2.78
N LYS A 41 1.23 -4.58 -2.40
CA LYS A 41 -0.09 -3.94 -2.49
C LYS A 41 -0.21 -2.75 -1.53
N ALA A 42 0.25 -2.88 -0.29
CA ALA A 42 0.22 -1.78 0.68
C ALA A 42 1.06 -0.57 0.23
N ASN A 43 2.23 -0.82 -0.37
CA ASN A 43 3.08 0.23 -0.90
C ASN A 43 2.44 0.94 -2.11
N HIS A 44 1.82 0.18 -3.02
CA HIS A 44 1.15 0.75 -4.19
C HIS A 44 -0.12 1.54 -3.82
N ASP A 45 -0.90 1.06 -2.84
CA ASP A 45 -2.07 1.79 -2.33
C ASP A 45 -1.62 3.12 -1.69
N SER A 46 -0.55 3.09 -0.89
CA SER A 46 0.01 4.29 -0.24
C SER A 46 0.57 5.31 -1.25
N GLU A 47 1.27 4.85 -2.29
CA GLU A 47 1.79 5.73 -3.36
C GLU A 47 0.65 6.46 -4.08
N ARG A 48 -0.46 5.75 -4.36
CA ARG A 48 -1.63 6.33 -5.00
C ARG A 48 -2.32 7.36 -4.10
N ASP A 49 -2.50 7.04 -2.83
CA ASP A 49 -3.10 7.94 -1.85
C ASP A 49 -2.27 9.23 -1.67
N VAL A 50 -0.94 9.12 -1.67
CA VAL A 50 -0.02 10.29 -1.66
C VAL A 50 -0.17 11.12 -2.93
N ALA A 51 -0.24 10.48 -4.10
CA ALA A 51 -0.40 11.18 -5.37
C ALA A 51 -1.74 11.95 -5.45
N ASP A 52 -2.82 11.33 -4.98
CA ASP A 52 -4.16 11.95 -4.93
C ASP A 52 -4.19 13.13 -3.96
N MET A 53 -3.58 12.99 -2.77
CA MET A 53 -3.41 14.11 -1.82
C MET A 53 -2.60 15.25 -2.44
N ALA A 54 -1.50 14.95 -3.13
CA ALA A 54 -0.66 15.95 -3.77
C ALA A 54 -1.40 16.70 -4.90
N LEU A 55 -2.26 16.01 -5.65
CA LEU A 55 -3.13 16.62 -6.65
C LEU A 55 -4.17 17.56 -5.99
N ALA A 56 -4.83 17.11 -4.92
CA ALA A 56 -5.78 17.92 -4.17
C ALA A 56 -5.12 19.18 -3.60
N PHE A 57 -3.92 19.06 -3.04
CA PHE A 57 -3.13 20.20 -2.56
C PHE A 57 -2.78 21.19 -3.69
N LYS A 58 -2.38 20.69 -4.86
CA LYS A 58 -2.14 21.56 -6.03
C LYS A 58 -3.40 22.34 -6.41
N MET A 59 -4.57 21.68 -6.43
CA MET A 59 -5.85 22.35 -6.70
C MET A 59 -6.17 23.38 -5.62
N GLN A 60 -5.94 23.07 -4.34
CA GLN A 60 -6.14 24.00 -3.23
C GLN A 60 -5.33 25.30 -3.44
N VAL A 61 -4.05 25.18 -3.80
CA VAL A 61 -3.18 26.33 -4.11
C VAL A 61 -3.69 27.12 -5.31
N GLN A 62 -4.24 26.45 -6.34
CA GLN A 62 -4.85 27.14 -7.48
C GLN A 62 -6.11 27.93 -7.08
N GLU A 63 -6.98 27.34 -6.27
CA GLU A 63 -8.19 28.02 -5.79
C GLU A 63 -7.86 29.20 -4.89
N TRP A 64 -6.85 29.06 -4.02
CA TRP A 64 -6.31 30.19 -3.26
C TRP A 64 -5.83 31.33 -4.17
N LYS A 65 -5.06 31.00 -5.20
CA LYS A 65 -4.64 31.99 -6.20
C LYS A 65 -5.85 32.63 -6.90
N ASN A 66 -6.89 31.85 -7.23
CA ASN A 66 -8.11 32.38 -7.85
C ASN A 66 -8.86 33.34 -6.92
N VAL A 67 -8.91 33.06 -5.60
CA VAL A 67 -9.44 33.99 -4.60
C VAL A 67 -8.68 35.32 -4.64
N LEU A 68 -7.34 35.28 -4.67
CA LEU A 68 -6.52 36.49 -4.70
C LEU A 68 -6.67 37.29 -6.00
N VAL A 69 -6.70 36.62 -7.15
CA VAL A 69 -6.71 37.29 -8.47
C VAL A 69 -8.11 37.69 -8.91
N ARG A 70 -9.14 36.93 -8.53
CA ARG A 70 -10.53 37.11 -8.99
C ARG A 70 -11.48 37.57 -7.88
N GLY A 71 -10.99 37.79 -6.67
CA GLY A 71 -11.80 38.14 -5.50
C GLY A 71 -12.47 39.52 -5.54
N THR A 72 -12.20 40.33 -6.57
CA THR A 72 -12.90 41.60 -6.80
C THR A 72 -14.36 41.41 -7.24
N ASP A 73 -14.69 40.27 -7.86
CA ASP A 73 -16.07 39.84 -8.08
C ASP A 73 -16.55 39.03 -6.87
N PRO A 74 -17.56 39.50 -6.11
CA PRO A 74 -18.08 38.79 -4.93
C PRO A 74 -18.53 37.36 -5.23
N LYS A 75 -19.06 37.10 -6.42
CA LYS A 75 -19.52 35.75 -6.81
C LYS A 75 -18.34 34.82 -7.08
N ALA A 76 -17.27 35.34 -7.69
CA ALA A 76 -16.04 34.59 -7.91
C ALA A 76 -15.31 34.33 -6.58
N LEU A 77 -15.27 35.32 -5.69
CA LEU A 77 -14.71 35.19 -4.34
C LEU A 77 -15.39 34.04 -3.59
N GLU A 78 -16.72 34.06 -3.49
CA GLU A 78 -17.48 33.02 -2.78
C GLU A 78 -17.21 31.62 -3.36
N ARG A 79 -17.25 31.50 -4.70
CA ARG A 79 -17.00 30.23 -5.39
C ARG A 79 -15.61 29.66 -5.09
N HIS A 80 -14.56 30.44 -5.32
CA HIS A 80 -13.19 29.99 -5.16
C HIS A 80 -12.81 29.78 -3.69
N TRP A 81 -13.39 30.59 -2.79
CA TRP A 81 -13.19 30.43 -1.36
C TRP A 81 -13.86 29.17 -0.82
N SER A 82 -15.09 28.88 -1.25
CA SER A 82 -15.77 27.63 -0.91
C SER A 82 -14.99 26.40 -1.40
N ALA A 83 -14.50 26.44 -2.65
CA ALA A 83 -13.68 25.37 -3.22
C ALA A 83 -12.35 25.18 -2.46
N PHE A 84 -11.67 26.27 -2.11
CA PHE A 84 -10.46 26.22 -1.28
C PHE A 84 -10.73 25.55 0.07
N ASN A 85 -11.81 25.92 0.75
CA ASN A 85 -12.16 25.36 2.07
C ASN A 85 -12.51 23.86 1.97
N GLN A 86 -13.17 23.43 0.90
CA GLN A 86 -13.43 22.01 0.67
C GLN A 86 -12.13 21.24 0.46
N LEU A 87 -11.27 21.71 -0.46
CA LEU A 87 -9.99 21.08 -0.74
C LEU A 87 -9.08 21.05 0.48
N SER A 88 -9.12 22.07 1.33
CA SER A 88 -8.38 22.08 2.59
C SER A 88 -8.82 20.96 3.53
N ARG A 89 -10.12 20.69 3.64
CA ARG A 89 -10.64 19.58 4.45
C ARG A 89 -10.20 18.23 3.87
N ASP A 90 -10.26 18.10 2.54
CA ASP A 90 -9.92 16.86 1.85
C ASP A 90 -8.42 16.54 1.99
N VAL A 91 -7.55 17.55 1.83
CA VAL A 91 -6.10 17.41 2.03
C VAL A 91 -5.79 17.05 3.49
N ASP A 92 -6.41 17.73 4.44
CA ASP A 92 -6.23 17.46 5.87
C ASP A 92 -6.67 16.04 6.26
N GLU A 93 -7.79 15.56 5.72
CA GLU A 93 -8.29 14.21 5.98
C GLU A 93 -7.37 13.15 5.37
N SER A 94 -6.97 13.33 4.11
CA SER A 94 -6.04 12.42 3.42
C SER A 94 -4.67 12.39 4.12
N SER A 95 -4.17 13.55 4.58
CA SER A 95 -2.93 13.64 5.34
C SER A 95 -3.00 12.86 6.65
N ARG A 96 -4.10 13.00 7.42
CA ARG A 96 -4.30 12.23 8.66
C ARG A 96 -4.35 10.72 8.40
N LYS A 97 -5.04 10.29 7.34
CA LYS A 97 -5.10 8.87 6.95
C LYS A 97 -3.72 8.33 6.58
N LEU A 98 -2.95 9.08 5.77
CA LEU A 98 -1.60 8.71 5.36
C LEU A 98 -0.64 8.64 6.56
N ILE A 99 -0.66 9.61 7.48
CA ILE A 99 0.17 9.58 8.69
C ILE A 99 -0.13 8.35 9.56
N ALA A 100 -1.40 7.94 9.63
CA ALA A 100 -1.80 6.75 10.40
C ALA A 100 -1.42 5.42 9.71
N ALA A 101 -1.39 5.39 8.38
CA ALA A 101 -1.12 4.20 7.60
C ALA A 101 0.37 3.98 7.29
N LEU A 102 1.14 5.06 7.16
CA LEU A 102 2.55 4.99 6.84
C LEU A 102 3.36 4.61 8.09
N PRO A 103 4.33 3.69 7.98
CA PRO A 103 5.28 3.43 9.06
C PRO A 103 6.08 4.70 9.36
N ALA A 104 6.56 4.84 10.60
CA ALA A 104 7.42 5.96 10.99
C ALA A 104 8.61 6.03 10.02
N GLY A 105 8.68 7.10 9.22
CA GLY A 105 9.74 7.29 8.24
C GLY A 105 11.09 7.52 8.92
N GLU A 106 12.17 7.04 8.29
CA GLU A 106 13.55 7.30 8.75
C GLU A 106 13.95 8.79 8.64
N ALA A 107 13.14 9.62 7.99
CA ALA A 107 13.39 11.05 7.84
C ALA A 107 13.07 11.81 9.13
N ARG A 108 14.11 12.05 9.92
CA ARG A 108 14.19 13.14 10.91
C ARG A 108 14.64 14.43 10.24
#